data_AF-A0A061FYU3-F1
#
_entry.id   AF-A0A061FYU3-F1
#
_cell.length_a   1.000
_cell.length_b   1.000
_cell.length_c   1.000
_cell.angle_alpha   90.00
_cell.angle_beta   90.00
_cell.angle_gamma   90.00
#
_symmetry.space_group_name_H-M   'P 1'
#
loop_
_entity.id
_entity.type
_entity.pdbx_description
1 polymer ?
#
loop_
_entity_poly.entity_id
_entity_poly.type
_entity_poly.pdbx_seq_one_letter_code
_entity_poly.pdbx_strand_id
1 'polypeptide(L)'
;MAQLKALSPNSSINLACYGPRRNTLLFSDSLSCSRKLSSFLEVSGRASALHGRAILSNNGSVTLAASNRGIRAVLSSDREMEVSTATKAGGLRGKLNKVVLAYSGGLDTSVIVPWLRENYGCEVVCFTADVGQGIKELDGLEEKAKASGACQLVVKDLKEEFVRDYIFPCLRAGAIYERKYLLGTSMARPVIAKAMVDVAREVGADAVSHGCTGKGNDQVRFELTFFALNPELNVVAPWREWDITGREDAIEYAKKHNVPVPVTKKSIYSRDRNLWHLSHEGDILEEPANEPKKDMYMMSVDPEDAPDQPEYLEIGIVSGIPVSVNGKNLSPASLLAELNEIGGRHGVGRIDMVENRLVGMKSRGVYETPGGTILFNAVRELESLTLDRETIQVKDSLALKYAELVYAGRWFDPLRESMDAFMEKITETTTGSVTLKLYKGSVSVTGRTSPHSLYRQDISSFESGQIYDQADAAGFIRLYGLPIRVRAMLEKGI
;
A
#
# COMPACT_ATOMS: atom_id res chain seq x y z
N MET A 1 -64.16 54.15 7.78
CA MET A 1 -64.74 54.24 6.42
C MET A 1 -64.69 52.83 5.82
N ALA A 2 -65.69 52.00 6.09
CA ALA A 2 -66.85 51.68 5.23
C ALA A 2 -66.41 50.81 4.01
N GLN A 3 -66.42 49.47 4.04
CA GLN A 3 -67.50 48.45 4.02
C GLN A 3 -68.45 48.47 2.81
N LEU A 4 -68.55 47.32 2.10
CA LEU A 4 -69.75 46.58 1.59
C LEU A 4 -69.25 45.46 0.64
N LYS A 5 -69.37 44.12 0.86
CA LYS A 5 -70.54 43.19 0.93
C LYS A 5 -71.53 43.36 -0.24
N ALA A 6 -72.15 42.35 -0.87
CA ALA A 6 -72.12 40.87 -0.89
C ALA A 6 -73.10 40.42 -2.02
N LEU A 7 -73.11 39.14 -2.41
CA LEU A 7 -74.30 38.24 -2.43
C LEU A 7 -74.17 37.06 -3.41
N SER A 8 -74.42 35.86 -2.87
CA SER A 8 -74.78 34.62 -3.56
C SER A 8 -76.24 34.60 -4.01
N PRO A 9 -76.68 33.54 -4.71
CA PRO A 9 -77.82 32.78 -4.18
C PRO A 9 -77.62 31.25 -4.17
N ASN A 10 -78.15 30.64 -3.11
CA ASN A 10 -78.39 29.21 -2.92
C ASN A 10 -79.53 28.70 -3.83
N SER A 11 -79.53 27.41 -4.19
CA SER A 11 -80.50 26.45 -3.65
C SER A 11 -80.27 24.99 -4.08
N SER A 12 -80.52 24.15 -3.09
CA SER A 12 -80.42 22.71 -2.89
C SER A 12 -81.36 21.84 -3.75
N ILE A 13 -81.08 20.53 -3.86
CA ILE A 13 -81.92 19.43 -3.31
C ILE A 13 -81.18 18.08 -3.38
N ASN A 14 -81.27 17.35 -2.27
CA ASN A 14 -80.79 15.98 -2.02
C ASN A 14 -81.59 14.91 -2.77
N LEU A 15 -80.99 13.73 -2.99
CA LEU A 15 -81.61 12.46 -2.57
C LEU A 15 -80.55 11.35 -2.44
N ALA A 16 -80.43 10.80 -1.24
CA ALA A 16 -79.70 9.57 -0.93
C ALA A 16 -80.59 8.34 -1.22
N CYS A 17 -79.98 7.16 -1.44
CA CYS A 17 -80.30 5.93 -0.68
C CYS A 17 -79.63 4.62 -1.19
N TYR A 18 -79.13 3.84 -0.22
CA TYR A 18 -78.97 2.38 -0.10
C TYR A 18 -77.87 1.58 -0.86
N GLY A 19 -76.92 1.02 -0.07
CA GLY A 19 -76.31 -0.31 -0.30
C GLY A 19 -77.20 -1.44 0.23
N PRO A 20 -76.75 -2.70 0.52
CA PRO A 20 -75.37 -3.23 0.61
C PRO A 20 -75.17 -4.68 0.05
N ARG A 21 -73.94 -5.24 0.08
CA ARG A 21 -73.63 -6.54 0.76
C ARG A 21 -72.14 -6.95 0.71
N ARG A 22 -71.72 -7.53 1.84
CA ARG A 22 -70.43 -8.13 2.21
C ARG A 22 -70.22 -9.52 1.55
N ASN A 23 -68.96 -9.96 1.44
CA ASN A 23 -68.55 -11.22 2.08
C ASN A 23 -67.04 -11.26 2.38
N THR A 24 -66.76 -11.51 3.65
CA THR A 24 -65.50 -11.93 4.27
C THR A 24 -65.35 -13.45 4.15
N LEU A 25 -64.13 -13.97 4.15
CA LEU A 25 -63.74 -15.18 4.90
C LEU A 25 -62.22 -15.23 5.06
N LEU A 26 -61.78 -15.17 6.32
CA LEU A 26 -60.48 -15.60 6.83
C LEU A 26 -60.60 -17.07 7.23
N PHE A 27 -59.55 -17.87 7.06
CA PHE A 27 -59.21 -18.93 8.02
C PHE A 27 -57.70 -19.22 8.01
N SER A 28 -57.17 -19.34 9.22
CA SER A 28 -55.83 -19.76 9.62
C SER A 28 -55.68 -21.29 9.57
N ASP A 29 -54.47 -21.79 9.32
CA ASP A 29 -53.63 -22.49 10.30
C ASP A 29 -52.60 -23.44 9.66
N SER A 30 -51.45 -23.47 10.33
CA SER A 30 -50.23 -24.23 10.13
C SER A 30 -50.37 -25.76 10.09
N LEU A 31 -49.52 -26.47 9.32
CA LEU A 31 -48.56 -27.49 9.80
C LEU A 31 -47.86 -28.32 8.69
N SER A 32 -46.53 -28.35 8.79
CA SER A 32 -45.56 -29.43 8.50
C SER A 32 -45.49 -30.20 7.16
N CYS A 33 -44.38 -29.93 6.43
CA CYS A 33 -43.33 -30.83 5.91
C CYS A 33 -43.63 -32.29 5.46
N SER A 34 -43.31 -32.64 4.21
CA SER A 34 -42.24 -33.61 3.90
C SER A 34 -41.80 -33.58 2.42
N ARG A 35 -40.49 -33.79 2.21
CA ARG A 35 -39.72 -33.72 0.95
C ARG A 35 -39.95 -34.93 0.03
N LYS A 36 -39.86 -34.71 -1.29
CA LYS A 36 -39.01 -35.44 -2.26
C LYS A 36 -39.29 -34.99 -3.70
N LEU A 37 -38.24 -34.69 -4.48
CA LEU A 37 -37.99 -35.13 -5.87
C LEU A 37 -36.57 -34.67 -6.30
N SER A 38 -35.65 -35.61 -6.57
CA SER A 38 -35.12 -36.01 -7.90
C SER A 38 -34.01 -35.10 -8.43
N SER A 39 -32.72 -35.43 -8.32
CA SER A 39 -31.90 -36.36 -9.13
C SER A 39 -31.35 -35.77 -10.45
N PHE A 40 -30.02 -35.63 -10.47
CA PHE A 40 -29.05 -35.78 -11.58
C PHE A 40 -29.27 -35.09 -12.94
N LEU A 41 -28.27 -34.26 -13.31
CA LEU A 41 -27.69 -34.23 -14.65
C LEU A 41 -26.31 -33.56 -14.64
N GLU A 42 -25.28 -34.34 -14.98
CA GLU A 42 -23.93 -33.88 -15.35
C GLU A 42 -23.96 -33.25 -16.75
N VAL A 43 -23.19 -32.19 -16.98
CA VAL A 43 -22.83 -31.72 -18.32
C VAL A 43 -21.33 -31.40 -18.36
N SER A 44 -20.63 -32.17 -19.18
CA SER A 44 -19.23 -32.02 -19.60
C SER A 44 -19.04 -30.81 -20.54
N GLY A 45 -18.01 -29.98 -20.30
CA GLY A 45 -17.59 -28.91 -21.19
C GLY A 45 -16.57 -29.39 -22.24
N ARG A 46 -16.89 -29.19 -23.53
CA ARG A 46 -16.00 -29.42 -24.69
C ARG A 46 -15.11 -28.20 -24.94
N ALA A 47 -13.88 -28.48 -25.39
CA ALA A 47 -12.96 -27.53 -26.01
C ALA A 47 -13.41 -27.14 -27.44
N SER A 48 -13.16 -25.88 -27.83
CA SER A 48 -13.11 -25.50 -29.25
C SER A 48 -12.12 -24.35 -29.48
N ALA A 49 -11.26 -24.56 -30.49
CA ALA A 49 -10.25 -23.66 -31.00
C ALA A 49 -10.83 -22.47 -31.78
N LEU A 50 -10.09 -21.36 -31.83
CA LEU A 50 -10.27 -20.28 -32.81
C LEU A 50 -8.94 -20.00 -33.51
N HIS A 51 -8.92 -20.20 -34.82
CA HIS A 51 -7.90 -19.74 -35.76
C HIS A 51 -8.19 -18.29 -36.17
N GLY A 52 -7.14 -17.47 -36.28
CA GLY A 52 -7.18 -16.14 -36.91
C GLY A 52 -5.81 -15.79 -37.53
N ARG A 53 -5.83 -15.39 -38.80
CA ARG A 53 -4.71 -15.31 -39.75
C ARG A 53 -3.58 -14.35 -39.39
N ALA A 54 -2.34 -14.76 -39.69
CA ALA A 54 -1.15 -13.93 -39.75
C ALA A 54 -1.13 -13.03 -41.00
N ILE A 55 -0.81 -11.75 -40.81
CA ILE A 55 -0.34 -10.84 -41.87
C ILE A 55 1.16 -10.66 -41.63
N LEU A 56 1.96 -11.06 -42.62
CA LEU A 56 3.39 -10.83 -42.69
C LEU A 56 3.66 -9.36 -43.03
N SER A 57 4.33 -8.63 -42.13
CA SER A 57 5.21 -7.54 -42.54
C SER A 57 6.57 -7.74 -41.88
N ASN A 58 7.56 -7.80 -42.74
CA ASN A 58 8.96 -8.03 -42.42
C ASN A 58 9.59 -6.68 -42.05
N ASN A 59 10.30 -6.59 -40.92
CA ASN A 59 11.54 -5.81 -40.76
C ASN A 59 12.06 -5.80 -39.31
N GLY A 60 13.32 -6.20 -39.15
CA GLY A 60 14.22 -5.70 -38.10
C GLY A 60 14.26 -6.49 -36.79
N SER A 61 15.06 -7.55 -36.73
CA SER A 61 15.46 -8.16 -35.46
C SER A 61 16.45 -7.26 -34.72
N VAL A 62 16.00 -6.61 -33.65
CA VAL A 62 16.89 -6.09 -32.59
C VAL A 62 16.65 -6.95 -31.35
N THR A 63 17.51 -7.94 -31.16
CA THR A 63 17.57 -8.73 -29.92
C THR A 63 18.13 -7.85 -28.79
N LEU A 64 17.25 -7.37 -27.91
CA LEU A 64 17.63 -6.90 -26.57
C LEU A 64 17.75 -8.12 -25.66
N ALA A 65 18.99 -8.56 -25.44
CA ALA A 65 19.30 -9.56 -24.44
C ALA A 65 19.14 -8.94 -23.04
N ALA A 66 18.07 -9.30 -22.33
CA ALA A 66 17.97 -9.06 -20.90
C ALA A 66 18.93 -10.01 -20.18
N SER A 67 20.04 -9.48 -19.64
CA SER A 67 20.96 -10.28 -18.82
C SER A 67 20.38 -10.44 -17.41
N ASN A 68 19.71 -11.55 -17.15
CA ASN A 68 19.52 -12.05 -15.78
C ASN A 68 20.90 -12.45 -15.23
N ARG A 69 21.55 -11.55 -14.49
CA ARG A 69 22.72 -11.89 -13.67
C ARG A 69 22.26 -12.30 -12.29
N GLY A 70 22.14 -13.61 -12.09
CA GLY A 70 22.04 -14.25 -10.79
C GLY A 70 22.75 -15.60 -10.85
N ILE A 71 23.37 -15.98 -9.74
CA ILE A 71 24.15 -17.20 -9.47
C ILE A 71 25.68 -17.04 -9.61
N ARG A 72 26.32 -16.86 -8.45
CA ARG A 72 27.67 -17.36 -8.20
C ARG A 72 27.56 -18.40 -7.08
N ALA A 73 27.39 -19.67 -7.46
CA ALA A 73 27.50 -20.78 -6.53
C ALA A 73 28.99 -21.10 -6.33
N VAL A 74 29.47 -21.00 -5.09
CA VAL A 74 30.71 -21.65 -4.67
C VAL A 74 30.36 -22.40 -3.39
N LEU A 75 30.21 -23.72 -3.53
CA LEU A 75 30.15 -24.62 -2.39
C LEU A 75 31.55 -24.68 -1.78
N SER A 76 31.72 -24.20 -0.55
CA SER A 76 32.93 -24.47 0.22
C SER A 76 32.87 -25.92 0.71
N SER A 77 33.87 -26.71 0.33
CA SER A 77 34.05 -28.10 0.74
C SER A 77 34.28 -28.23 2.25
N ASP A 78 33.74 -29.30 2.81
CA ASP A 78 33.77 -29.69 4.22
C ASP A 78 35.14 -29.53 4.89
N ARG A 79 35.16 -28.86 6.05
CA ARG A 79 36.19 -29.05 7.07
C ARG A 79 35.52 -29.62 8.31
N GLU A 80 36.00 -30.78 8.71
CA GLU A 80 35.63 -31.47 9.95
C GLU A 80 35.77 -30.53 11.15
N MET A 81 34.68 -30.40 11.92
CA MET A 81 34.63 -29.62 13.15
C MET A 81 35.01 -30.53 14.33
N GLU A 82 36.18 -30.29 14.93
CA GLU A 82 36.52 -30.90 16.22
C GLU A 82 35.58 -30.36 17.32
N VAL A 83 34.86 -31.30 17.94
CA VAL A 83 33.97 -31.03 19.07
C VAL A 83 34.83 -30.84 20.32
N SER A 84 35.04 -29.58 20.73
CA SER A 84 35.54 -29.28 22.06
C SER A 84 34.36 -29.13 23.03
N THR A 85 34.34 -29.99 24.04
CA THR A 85 33.35 -30.00 25.12
C THR A 85 33.54 -28.80 26.05
N ALA A 86 32.58 -27.88 26.05
CA ALA A 86 32.43 -26.86 27.08
C ALA A 86 30.99 -26.83 27.61
N THR A 87 30.89 -27.06 28.91
CA THR A 87 29.68 -27.15 29.76
C THR A 87 29.02 -25.79 30.04
N LYS A 88 27.77 -25.60 29.61
CA LYS A 88 26.55 -25.37 30.43
C LYS A 88 25.38 -25.05 29.48
N ALA A 89 24.48 -26.01 29.33
CA ALA A 89 23.40 -26.03 28.36
C ALA A 89 22.21 -25.15 28.77
N GLY A 90 21.96 -24.09 27.99
CA GLY A 90 20.59 -23.84 27.52
C GLY A 90 20.37 -24.77 26.34
N GLY A 91 19.41 -25.69 26.43
CA GLY A 91 19.17 -26.67 25.35
C GLY A 91 18.84 -25.98 24.03
N LEU A 92 19.17 -26.64 22.90
CA LEU A 92 18.69 -26.24 21.57
C LEU A 92 17.17 -26.05 21.65
N ARG A 93 16.68 -24.89 21.21
CA ARG A 93 15.24 -24.52 21.28
C ARG A 93 14.38 -25.30 20.28
N GLY A 94 15.04 -26.10 19.45
CA GLY A 94 14.54 -26.95 18.38
C GLY A 94 15.69 -27.17 17.40
N LYS A 95 15.68 -28.26 16.62
CA LYS A 95 16.67 -28.45 15.55
C LYS A 95 16.03 -28.01 14.23
N LEU A 96 16.62 -27.01 13.58
CA LEU A 96 16.27 -26.59 12.22
C LEU A 96 17.40 -26.98 11.28
N ASN A 97 17.09 -27.28 10.02
CA ASN A 97 18.13 -27.61 9.05
C ASN A 97 18.73 -26.33 8.45
N LYS A 98 17.88 -25.44 7.93
CA LYS A 98 18.33 -24.23 7.22
C LYS A 98 17.32 -23.10 7.33
N VAL A 99 17.83 -21.89 7.60
CA VAL A 99 17.02 -20.70 7.85
C VAL A 99 17.36 -19.61 6.84
N VAL A 100 16.34 -18.99 6.23
CA VAL A 100 16.51 -17.77 5.43
C VAL A 100 16.29 -16.54 6.32
N LEU A 101 17.34 -15.76 6.55
CA LEU A 101 17.31 -14.56 7.39
C LEU A 101 17.16 -13.30 6.53
N ALA A 102 16.15 -12.47 6.83
CA ALA A 102 16.09 -11.09 6.33
C ALA A 102 17.32 -10.30 6.84
N TYR A 103 18.25 -10.01 5.94
CA TYR A 103 19.56 -9.48 6.26
C TYR A 103 19.76 -8.08 5.67
N SER A 104 20.09 -7.13 6.53
CA SER A 104 20.33 -5.73 6.17
C SER A 104 21.79 -5.29 6.37
N GLY A 105 22.66 -6.18 6.86
CA GLY A 105 24.02 -5.79 7.24
C GLY A 105 24.10 -4.90 8.48
N GLY A 106 22.99 -4.64 9.16
CA GLY A 106 22.96 -3.96 10.46
C GLY A 106 23.65 -4.77 11.57
N LEU A 107 23.83 -4.14 12.74
CA LEU A 107 24.35 -4.83 13.93
C LEU A 107 23.46 -6.03 14.27
N ASP A 108 22.17 -5.78 14.45
CA ASP A 108 21.19 -6.76 14.91
C ASP A 108 21.12 -7.97 13.97
N THR A 109 20.93 -7.75 12.67
CA THR A 109 20.85 -8.83 11.69
C THR A 109 22.17 -9.59 11.50
N SER A 110 23.33 -8.97 11.78
CA SER A 110 24.62 -9.67 11.78
C SER A 110 24.83 -10.52 13.02
N VAL A 111 24.30 -10.10 14.17
CA VAL A 111 24.31 -10.86 15.43
C VAL A 111 23.36 -12.05 15.38
N ILE A 112 22.25 -11.94 14.66
CA ILE A 112 21.29 -13.04 14.49
C ILE A 112 21.93 -14.26 13.80
N VAL A 113 22.88 -14.06 12.88
CA VAL A 113 23.51 -15.16 12.13
C VAL A 113 24.20 -16.19 13.06
N PRO A 114 25.19 -15.82 13.89
CA PRO A 114 25.78 -16.77 14.84
C PRO A 114 24.80 -17.24 15.90
N TRP A 115 23.83 -16.40 16.30
CA TRP A 115 22.82 -16.78 17.28
C TRP A 115 21.91 -17.92 16.79
N LEU A 116 21.44 -17.87 15.54
CA LEU A 116 20.67 -18.95 14.92
C LEU A 116 21.47 -20.26 14.90
N ARG A 117 22.75 -20.19 14.53
CA ARG A 117 23.63 -21.37 14.51
C ARG A 117 23.82 -21.97 15.90
N GLU A 118 24.05 -21.14 16.92
CA GLU A 118 24.25 -21.58 18.30
C GLU A 118 22.98 -22.21 18.92
N ASN A 119 21.82 -21.61 18.66
CA ASN A 119 20.56 -21.97 19.36
C ASN A 119 19.71 -23.00 18.61
N TYR A 120 19.86 -23.12 17.28
CA TYR A 120 19.09 -24.02 16.43
C TYR A 120 19.95 -25.03 15.65
N GLY A 121 21.27 -24.87 15.62
CA GLY A 121 22.19 -25.80 14.93
C GLY A 121 22.01 -25.83 13.40
N CYS A 122 21.51 -24.74 12.81
CA CYS A 122 21.10 -24.66 11.42
C CYS A 122 22.12 -23.94 10.52
N GLU A 123 22.01 -24.15 9.20
CA GLU A 123 22.64 -23.30 8.20
C GLU A 123 21.86 -21.99 8.05
N VAL A 124 22.56 -20.85 7.90
CA VAL A 124 21.92 -19.55 7.71
C VAL A 124 22.19 -19.03 6.31
N VAL A 125 21.13 -18.80 5.54
CA VAL A 125 21.15 -18.09 4.26
C VAL A 125 20.67 -16.67 4.52
N CYS A 126 21.56 -15.69 4.36
CA CYS A 126 21.16 -14.29 4.41
C CYS A 126 20.44 -13.91 3.12
N PHE A 127 19.34 -13.17 3.23
CA PHE A 127 18.58 -12.65 2.10
C PHE A 127 18.44 -11.13 2.20
N THR A 128 18.75 -10.44 1.11
CA THR A 128 18.59 -8.99 0.98
C THR A 128 17.80 -8.68 -0.27
N ALA A 129 16.73 -7.91 -0.12
CA ALA A 129 16.00 -7.35 -1.25
C ALA A 129 16.51 -5.94 -1.53
N ASP A 130 16.90 -5.64 -2.77
CA ASP A 130 17.04 -4.26 -3.23
C ASP A 130 15.66 -3.74 -3.63
N VAL A 131 15.08 -2.94 -2.75
CA VAL A 131 13.83 -2.21 -2.94
C VAL A 131 14.08 -0.71 -3.07
N GLY A 132 15.31 -0.30 -3.41
CA GLY A 132 15.72 1.09 -3.63
C GLY A 132 16.28 1.81 -2.41
N GLN A 133 16.82 1.08 -1.43
CA GLN A 133 17.51 1.65 -0.26
C GLN A 133 18.84 2.37 -0.62
N GLY A 134 19.41 2.08 -1.80
CA GLY A 134 20.63 2.70 -2.32
C GLY A 134 21.85 1.77 -2.27
N ILE A 135 22.77 1.95 -3.22
CA ILE A 135 23.89 1.03 -3.46
C ILE A 135 24.84 0.90 -2.26
N LYS A 136 25.03 1.97 -1.48
CA LYS A 136 25.90 1.98 -0.30
C LYS A 136 25.47 1.00 0.79
N GLU A 137 24.17 0.66 0.85
CA GLU A 137 23.65 -0.33 1.80
C GLU A 137 23.93 -1.78 1.36
N LEU A 138 24.34 -1.99 0.09
CA LEU A 138 24.66 -3.30 -0.47
C LEU A 138 26.18 -3.56 -0.54
N ASP A 139 27.00 -2.51 -0.42
CA ASP A 139 28.46 -2.60 -0.48
C ASP A 139 29.02 -3.40 0.72
N GLY A 140 29.88 -4.38 0.45
CA GLY A 140 30.54 -5.19 1.49
C GLY A 140 29.62 -6.19 2.21
N LEU A 141 28.37 -6.34 1.75
CA LEU A 141 27.35 -7.12 2.45
C LEU A 141 27.64 -8.62 2.40
N GLU A 142 28.20 -9.12 1.30
CA GLU A 142 28.55 -10.54 1.14
C GLU A 142 29.72 -10.93 2.05
N GLU A 143 30.79 -10.14 2.10
CA GLU A 143 31.91 -10.40 3.01
C GLU A 143 31.45 -10.38 4.46
N LYS A 144 30.57 -9.43 4.81
CA LYS A 144 30.04 -9.30 6.16
C LYS A 144 29.14 -10.47 6.56
N ALA A 145 28.24 -10.91 5.67
CA ALA A 145 27.38 -12.06 5.92
C ALA A 145 28.21 -13.33 6.17
N LYS A 146 29.21 -13.58 5.33
CA LYS A 146 30.15 -14.71 5.48
C LYS A 146 30.95 -14.62 6.78
N ALA A 147 31.50 -13.45 7.09
CA ALA A 147 32.23 -13.24 8.34
C ALA A 147 31.36 -13.41 9.59
N SER A 148 30.05 -13.16 9.48
CA SER A 148 29.07 -13.43 10.55
C SER A 148 28.71 -14.91 10.66
N GLY A 149 29.12 -15.75 9.69
CA GLY A 149 28.89 -17.19 9.68
C GLY A 149 27.75 -17.68 8.80
N ALA A 150 27.24 -16.85 7.89
CA ALA A 150 26.23 -17.29 6.91
C ALA A 150 26.87 -18.19 5.84
N CYS A 151 26.15 -19.22 5.40
CA CYS A 151 26.61 -20.10 4.32
C CYS A 151 26.45 -19.47 2.94
N GLN A 152 25.52 -18.52 2.79
CA GLN A 152 25.18 -17.87 1.53
C GLN A 152 24.56 -16.49 1.79
N LEU A 153 24.77 -15.54 0.87
CA LEU A 153 23.97 -14.34 0.72
C LEU A 153 23.22 -14.39 -0.62
N VAL A 154 21.92 -14.15 -0.59
CA VAL A 154 21.09 -13.96 -1.79
C VAL A 154 20.63 -12.51 -1.84
N VAL A 155 20.97 -11.81 -2.92
CA VAL A 155 20.48 -10.45 -3.18
C VAL A 155 19.55 -10.50 -4.39
N LYS A 156 18.30 -10.04 -4.24
CA LYS A 156 17.33 -9.91 -5.34
C LYS A 156 17.02 -8.44 -5.59
N ASP A 157 17.15 -7.97 -6.83
CA ASP A 157 16.64 -6.66 -7.25
C ASP A 157 15.12 -6.77 -7.45
N LEU A 158 14.37 -6.08 -6.59
CA LEU A 158 12.91 -6.07 -6.56
C LEU A 158 12.34 -4.67 -6.80
N LYS A 159 13.14 -3.70 -7.27
CA LYS A 159 12.66 -2.31 -7.42
C LYS A 159 11.45 -2.22 -8.35
N GLU A 160 11.53 -2.83 -9.53
CA GLU A 160 10.42 -2.77 -10.50
C GLU A 160 9.17 -3.50 -10.02
N GLU A 161 9.31 -4.68 -9.41
CA GLU A 161 8.19 -5.41 -8.79
C GLU A 161 7.59 -4.60 -7.64
N PHE A 162 8.42 -4.01 -6.78
CA PHE A 162 7.96 -3.20 -5.67
C PHE A 162 7.12 -1.99 -6.14
N VAL A 163 7.58 -1.25 -7.15
CA VAL A 163 6.80 -0.11 -7.63
C VAL A 163 5.53 -0.56 -8.35
N ARG A 164 5.65 -1.50 -9.29
CA ARG A 164 4.54 -1.92 -10.15
C ARG A 164 3.45 -2.66 -9.40
N ASP A 165 3.83 -3.60 -8.53
CA ASP A 165 2.92 -4.60 -7.99
C ASP A 165 2.52 -4.29 -6.53
N TYR A 166 3.14 -3.29 -5.89
CA TYR A 166 2.83 -2.91 -4.50
C TYR A 166 2.49 -1.42 -4.35
N ILE A 167 3.38 -0.53 -4.82
CA ILE A 167 3.16 0.92 -4.69
C ILE A 167 1.99 1.38 -5.57
N PHE A 168 1.99 1.02 -6.85
CA PHE A 168 0.98 1.48 -7.79
C PHE A 168 -0.46 1.04 -7.43
N PRO A 169 -0.71 -0.18 -6.94
CA PRO A 169 -2.02 -0.55 -6.37
C PRO A 169 -2.44 0.36 -5.20
N CYS A 170 -1.56 0.61 -4.23
CA CYS A 170 -1.84 1.53 -3.12
C CYS A 170 -2.10 2.97 -3.60
N LEU A 171 -1.33 3.44 -4.59
CA LEU A 171 -1.48 4.76 -5.19
C LEU A 171 -2.84 4.89 -5.89
N ARG A 172 -3.21 3.91 -6.74
CA ARG A 172 -4.51 3.84 -7.42
C ARG A 172 -5.66 3.81 -6.42
N ALA A 173 -5.53 3.04 -5.35
CA ALA A 173 -6.52 2.99 -4.28
C ALA A 173 -6.70 4.33 -3.55
N GLY A 174 -5.71 5.23 -3.60
CA GLY A 174 -5.69 6.45 -2.79
C GLY A 174 -5.40 6.16 -1.32
N ALA A 175 -4.65 5.10 -1.03
CA ALA A 175 -4.42 4.60 0.32
C ALA A 175 -3.52 5.54 1.14
N ILE A 176 -4.10 6.19 2.17
CA ILE A 176 -3.37 7.01 3.14
C ILE A 176 -3.74 6.57 4.55
N TYR A 177 -2.75 6.18 5.34
CA TYR A 177 -2.95 5.85 6.75
C TYR A 177 -2.99 7.11 7.61
N GLU A 178 -4.05 7.21 8.44
CA GLU A 178 -4.27 8.32 9.37
C GLU A 178 -4.05 9.70 8.75
N ARG A 179 -4.54 9.87 7.51
CA ARG A 179 -4.56 11.12 6.73
C ARG A 179 -3.21 11.61 6.23
N LYS A 180 -2.09 11.03 6.67
CA LYS A 180 -0.74 11.52 6.33
C LYS A 180 0.18 10.44 5.74
N TYR A 181 0.21 9.24 6.30
CA TYR A 181 1.24 8.26 5.97
C TYR A 181 0.95 7.50 4.67
N LEU A 182 1.88 7.57 3.73
CA LEU A 182 1.83 6.89 2.43
C LEU A 182 2.38 5.45 2.45
N LEU A 183 2.34 4.78 3.60
CA LEU A 183 2.53 3.32 3.73
C LEU A 183 3.88 2.74 3.26
N GLY A 184 4.93 3.54 3.09
CA GLY A 184 6.16 3.11 2.39
C GLY A 184 6.85 1.88 2.95
N THR A 185 7.06 1.84 4.27
CA THR A 185 7.63 0.67 4.98
C THR A 185 6.66 -0.51 4.91
N SER A 186 5.36 -0.23 5.06
CA SER A 186 4.31 -1.23 5.06
C SER A 186 4.22 -2.02 3.76
N MET A 187 4.35 -1.34 2.62
CA MET A 187 4.31 -1.95 1.28
C MET A 187 5.58 -2.74 0.96
N ALA A 188 6.74 -2.34 1.50
CA ALA A 188 8.00 -3.05 1.25
C ALA A 188 8.04 -4.43 1.92
N ARG A 189 7.37 -4.62 3.06
CA ARG A 189 7.46 -5.89 3.81
C ARG A 189 6.87 -7.10 3.06
N PRO A 190 5.67 -7.04 2.46
CA PRO A 190 5.12 -8.19 1.76
C PRO A 190 5.94 -8.58 0.51
N VAL A 191 6.56 -7.64 -0.21
CA VAL A 191 7.45 -7.98 -1.36
C VAL A 191 8.73 -8.68 -0.90
N ILE A 192 9.35 -8.20 0.19
CA ILE A 192 10.54 -8.83 0.78
C ILE A 192 10.20 -10.23 1.30
N ALA A 193 9.11 -10.34 2.06
CA ALA A 193 8.69 -11.60 2.67
C ALA A 193 8.29 -12.65 1.62
N LYS A 194 7.59 -12.25 0.55
CA LYS A 194 7.31 -13.13 -0.59
C LYS A 194 8.59 -13.68 -1.21
N ALA A 195 9.55 -12.82 -1.51
CA ALA A 195 10.82 -13.24 -2.08
C ALA A 195 11.63 -14.15 -1.14
N MET A 196 11.54 -13.95 0.18
CA MET A 196 12.13 -14.85 1.18
C MET A 196 11.50 -16.25 1.15
N VAL A 197 10.17 -16.35 1.03
CA VAL A 197 9.48 -17.64 0.91
C VAL A 197 9.93 -18.37 -0.35
N ASP A 198 10.07 -17.65 -1.48
CA ASP A 198 10.58 -18.23 -2.71
C ASP A 198 12.03 -18.72 -2.56
N VAL A 199 12.90 -17.92 -1.93
CA VAL A 199 14.29 -18.33 -1.64
C VAL A 199 14.33 -19.52 -0.69
N ALA A 200 13.48 -19.56 0.35
CA ALA A 200 13.41 -20.68 1.28
C ALA A 200 13.09 -21.99 0.54
N ARG A 201 12.16 -21.94 -0.42
CA ARG A 201 11.86 -23.07 -1.30
C ARG A 201 13.05 -23.44 -2.20
N GLU A 202 13.69 -22.46 -2.81
CA GLU A 202 14.85 -22.65 -3.70
C GLU A 202 16.04 -23.33 -2.98
N VAL A 203 16.31 -22.96 -1.73
CA VAL A 203 17.49 -23.45 -0.97
C VAL A 203 17.19 -24.63 -0.03
N GLY A 204 15.93 -25.08 0.03
CA GLY A 204 15.47 -26.15 0.91
C GLY A 204 15.51 -25.77 2.40
N ALA A 205 15.17 -24.52 2.72
CA ALA A 205 15.05 -24.05 4.10
C ALA A 205 13.71 -24.47 4.72
N ASP A 206 13.75 -24.88 5.98
CA ASP A 206 12.57 -25.24 6.79
C ASP A 206 12.14 -24.10 7.73
N ALA A 207 12.83 -22.95 7.67
CA ALA A 207 12.46 -21.76 8.41
C ALA A 207 12.86 -20.45 7.73
N VAL A 208 12.22 -19.37 8.18
CA VAL A 208 12.56 -17.98 7.90
C VAL A 208 12.80 -17.23 9.20
N SER A 209 13.62 -16.19 9.15
CA SER A 209 13.91 -15.34 10.32
C SER A 209 14.00 -13.87 9.95
N HIS A 210 13.68 -12.99 10.91
CA HIS A 210 13.75 -11.54 10.75
C HIS A 210 14.27 -10.84 12.01
N GLY A 211 14.85 -9.66 11.82
CA GLY A 211 15.36 -8.81 12.90
C GLY A 211 14.36 -7.81 13.49
N CYS A 212 13.06 -7.92 13.20
CA CYS A 212 12.05 -7.01 13.76
C CYS A 212 11.92 -7.16 15.28
N THR A 213 11.74 -6.04 15.99
CA THR A 213 11.49 -6.03 17.44
C THR A 213 10.04 -6.39 17.77
N GLY A 214 9.80 -6.81 19.02
CA GLY A 214 8.45 -7.10 19.52
C GLY A 214 7.50 -5.90 19.65
N LYS A 215 7.98 -4.66 19.40
CA LYS A 215 7.22 -3.42 19.54
C LYS A 215 6.83 -2.77 18.19
N GLY A 216 7.35 -3.29 17.08
CA GLY A 216 7.12 -2.75 15.75
C GLY A 216 5.97 -3.46 15.03
N ASN A 217 5.40 -2.80 14.02
CA ASN A 217 4.41 -3.41 13.13
C ASN A 217 5.05 -4.43 12.16
N ASP A 218 6.35 -4.29 11.86
CA ASP A 218 7.01 -5.09 10.83
C ASP A 218 7.07 -6.58 11.13
N GLN A 219 7.15 -6.98 12.41
CA GLN A 219 7.03 -8.40 12.78
C GLN A 219 5.72 -9.00 12.26
N VAL A 220 4.61 -8.27 12.41
CA VAL A 220 3.29 -8.72 11.97
C VAL A 220 3.24 -8.80 10.44
N ARG A 221 3.82 -7.82 9.74
CA ARG A 221 3.81 -7.75 8.28
C ARG A 221 4.61 -8.89 7.63
N PHE A 222 5.79 -9.21 8.18
CA PHE A 222 6.59 -10.35 7.73
C PHE A 222 5.86 -11.66 8.01
N GLU A 223 5.43 -11.88 9.25
CA GLU A 223 4.88 -13.16 9.69
C GLU A 223 3.54 -13.48 9.03
N LEU A 224 2.62 -12.51 8.92
CA LEU A 224 1.36 -12.72 8.19
C LEU A 224 1.60 -13.06 6.72
N THR A 225 2.62 -12.47 6.09
CA THR A 225 3.00 -12.83 4.73
C THR A 225 3.54 -14.26 4.65
N PHE A 226 4.40 -14.66 5.60
CA PHE A 226 4.88 -16.04 5.65
C PHE A 226 3.73 -17.03 5.82
N PHE A 227 2.80 -16.77 6.74
CA PHE A 227 1.63 -17.63 6.95
C PHE A 227 0.74 -17.73 5.72
N ALA A 228 0.54 -16.62 5.00
CA ALA A 228 -0.29 -16.60 3.80
C ALA A 228 0.33 -17.38 2.64
N LEU A 229 1.67 -17.35 2.49
CA LEU A 229 2.35 -17.90 1.32
C LEU A 229 2.95 -19.29 1.54
N ASN A 230 3.37 -19.61 2.77
CA ASN A 230 3.84 -20.93 3.15
C ASN A 230 3.72 -21.15 4.67
N PRO A 231 2.57 -21.67 5.15
CA PRO A 231 2.32 -21.90 6.58
C PRO A 231 3.16 -23.03 7.19
N GLU A 232 3.89 -23.80 6.38
CA GLU A 232 4.76 -24.88 6.87
C GLU A 232 6.14 -24.38 7.33
N LEU A 233 6.54 -23.16 6.94
CA LEU A 233 7.81 -22.57 7.38
C LEU A 233 7.76 -22.23 8.86
N ASN A 234 8.78 -22.65 9.59
CA ASN A 234 9.00 -22.14 10.95
C ASN A 234 9.43 -20.67 10.87
N VAL A 235 8.92 -19.86 11.80
CA VAL A 235 9.34 -18.46 11.93
C VAL A 235 10.17 -18.32 13.18
N VAL A 236 11.42 -17.87 13.03
CA VAL A 236 12.31 -17.56 14.15
C VAL A 236 12.44 -16.05 14.29
N ALA A 237 12.07 -15.52 15.45
CA ALA A 237 12.11 -14.08 15.73
C ALA A 237 12.99 -13.81 16.95
N PRO A 238 14.32 -13.64 16.78
CA PRO A 238 15.28 -13.62 17.88
C PRO A 238 14.96 -12.57 18.96
N TRP A 239 14.46 -11.39 18.59
CA TRP A 239 14.04 -10.35 19.54
C TRP A 239 12.96 -10.76 20.54
N ARG A 240 12.23 -11.85 20.29
CA ARG A 240 11.23 -12.41 21.21
C ARG A 240 11.76 -13.59 22.01
N GLU A 241 12.99 -14.01 21.74
CA GLU A 241 13.54 -15.28 22.22
C GLU A 241 14.86 -15.10 22.99
N TRP A 242 15.76 -14.25 22.50
CA TRP A 242 17.09 -14.08 23.05
C TRP A 242 17.12 -13.21 24.32
N ASP A 243 18.26 -13.22 25.01
CA ASP A 243 18.49 -12.41 26.21
C ASP A 243 19.21 -11.08 25.89
N ILE A 244 19.36 -10.73 24.61
CA ILE A 244 19.97 -9.46 24.17
C ILE A 244 18.93 -8.35 24.33
N THR A 245 19.14 -7.46 25.30
CA THR A 245 18.15 -6.44 25.68
C THR A 245 18.37 -5.10 24.99
N GLY A 246 19.57 -4.86 24.49
CA GLY A 246 19.97 -3.58 23.91
C GLY A 246 21.15 -3.67 22.95
N ARG A 247 21.60 -2.49 22.51
CA ARG A 247 22.67 -2.34 21.53
C ARG A 247 24.02 -2.78 22.09
N GLU A 248 24.29 -2.46 23.35
CA GLU A 248 25.52 -2.79 24.07
C GLU A 248 25.69 -4.31 24.15
N ASP A 249 24.64 -5.03 24.57
CA ASP A 249 24.59 -6.49 24.60
C ASP A 249 24.86 -7.09 23.21
N ALA A 250 24.25 -6.51 22.17
CA ALA A 250 24.47 -6.95 20.78
C ALA A 250 25.93 -6.73 20.33
N ILE A 251 26.58 -5.65 20.77
CA ILE A 251 28.01 -5.41 20.50
C ILE A 251 28.89 -6.42 21.23
N GLU A 252 28.59 -6.73 22.49
CA GLU A 252 29.33 -7.76 23.25
C GLU A 252 29.18 -9.14 22.63
N TYR A 253 27.96 -9.51 22.23
CA TYR A 253 27.71 -10.76 21.52
C TYR A 253 28.45 -10.79 20.18
N ALA A 254 28.42 -9.70 19.40
CA ALA A 254 29.16 -9.59 18.16
C ALA A 254 30.67 -9.80 18.37
N LYS A 255 31.26 -9.19 19.41
CA LYS A 255 32.69 -9.37 19.76
C LYS A 255 33.00 -10.82 20.13
N LYS A 256 32.17 -11.46 20.97
CA LYS A 256 32.33 -12.86 21.39
C LYS A 256 32.35 -13.82 20.19
N HIS A 257 31.56 -13.50 19.16
CA HIS A 257 31.42 -14.33 17.95
C HIS A 257 32.22 -13.81 16.74
N ASN A 258 33.14 -12.85 16.94
CA ASN A 258 33.97 -12.24 15.89
C ASN A 258 33.18 -11.66 14.70
N VAL A 259 31.95 -11.20 14.94
CA VAL A 259 31.11 -10.54 13.93
C VAL A 259 31.66 -9.14 13.65
N PRO A 260 31.90 -8.76 12.38
CA PRO A 260 32.36 -7.40 12.05
C PRO A 260 31.30 -6.36 12.43
N VAL A 261 31.58 -5.55 13.45
CA VAL A 261 30.71 -4.43 13.86
C VAL A 261 31.17 -3.15 13.15
N PRO A 262 30.26 -2.38 12.52
CA PRO A 262 30.62 -1.07 11.97
C PRO A 262 31.16 -0.15 13.07
N VAL A 263 32.36 0.40 12.88
CA VAL A 263 33.11 1.19 13.89
C VAL A 263 32.60 2.63 14.02
N THR A 264 31.62 3.05 13.21
CA THR A 264 31.16 4.43 13.19
C THR A 264 30.18 4.73 14.31
N LYS A 265 30.30 5.92 14.93
CA LYS A 265 29.19 6.58 15.64
C LYS A 265 28.03 6.74 14.65
N LYS A 266 27.14 5.75 14.62
CA LYS A 266 26.03 5.68 13.68
C LYS A 266 25.11 6.88 13.95
N SER A 267 24.40 7.31 12.92
CA SER A 267 23.22 8.15 13.09
C SER A 267 22.41 7.67 14.30
N ILE A 268 22.00 8.63 15.13
CA ILE A 268 21.16 8.43 16.30
C ILE A 268 19.74 7.96 15.95
N TYR A 269 19.25 8.33 14.76
CA TYR A 269 17.93 7.92 14.27
C TYR A 269 17.92 6.48 13.74
N SER A 270 16.83 5.78 14.03
CA SER A 270 16.42 4.57 13.31
C SER A 270 15.83 4.97 11.97
N ARG A 271 16.29 4.35 10.88
CA ARG A 271 15.91 4.70 9.52
C ARG A 271 15.55 3.47 8.70
N ASP A 272 14.49 3.59 7.92
CA ASP A 272 14.09 2.60 6.93
C ASP A 272 13.84 3.28 5.58
N ARG A 273 14.74 3.02 4.63
CA ARG A 273 14.72 3.60 3.28
C ARG A 273 14.35 2.55 2.25
N ASN A 274 13.50 2.95 1.32
CA ASN A 274 13.27 2.25 0.06
C ASN A 274 13.00 3.26 -1.06
N LEU A 275 12.63 2.80 -2.25
CA LEU A 275 12.41 3.69 -3.39
C LEU A 275 11.20 4.62 -3.20
N TRP A 276 10.20 4.23 -2.39
CA TRP A 276 9.03 5.08 -2.13
C TRP A 276 9.34 6.18 -1.13
N HIS A 277 10.01 5.83 -0.03
CA HIS A 277 10.18 6.74 1.10
C HIS A 277 11.42 6.49 1.94
N LEU A 278 11.65 7.38 2.90
CA LEU A 278 12.51 7.17 4.05
C LEU A 278 11.75 7.54 5.33
N SER A 279 11.76 6.65 6.32
CA SER A 279 11.25 6.95 7.66
C SER A 279 12.40 7.24 8.64
N HIS A 280 12.11 8.09 9.62
CA HIS A 280 12.98 8.44 10.74
C HIS A 280 12.22 8.29 12.05
N GLU A 281 12.81 7.57 12.99
CA GLU A 281 12.28 7.37 14.35
C GLU A 281 13.42 7.38 15.38
N GLY A 282 13.07 7.55 16.65
CA GLY A 282 14.00 7.45 17.78
C GLY A 282 14.73 8.76 18.12
N ASP A 283 15.52 8.70 19.18
CA ASP A 283 16.24 9.85 19.77
C ASP A 283 15.29 11.03 20.03
N ILE A 284 15.66 12.26 19.60
CA ILE A 284 14.90 13.48 19.87
C ILE A 284 13.46 13.42 19.38
N LEU A 285 13.14 12.57 18.39
CA LEU A 285 11.79 12.44 17.84
C LEU A 285 10.83 11.74 18.80
N GLU A 286 11.33 10.99 19.79
CA GLU A 286 10.49 10.30 20.77
C GLU A 286 9.68 11.26 21.64
N GLU A 287 10.19 12.48 21.85
CA GLU A 287 9.45 13.59 22.45
C GLU A 287 8.72 14.37 21.33
N PRO A 288 7.38 14.30 21.24
CA PRO A 288 6.63 14.97 20.17
C PRO A 288 6.77 16.48 20.14
N ALA A 289 7.16 17.11 21.26
CA ALA A 289 7.41 18.55 21.32
C ALA A 289 8.71 18.99 20.63
N ASN A 290 9.64 18.07 20.36
CA ASN A 290 10.91 18.42 19.71
C ASN A 290 10.76 18.56 18.20
N GLU A 291 11.27 19.64 17.62
CA GLU A 291 11.31 19.83 16.17
C GLU A 291 12.32 18.90 15.49
N PRO A 292 11.99 18.29 14.33
CA PRO A 292 12.96 17.51 13.57
C PRO A 292 14.11 18.38 13.06
N LYS A 293 15.35 17.93 13.23
CA LYS A 293 16.54 18.68 12.81
C LYS A 293 16.77 18.59 11.31
N LYS A 294 17.31 19.66 10.71
CA LYS A 294 17.60 19.76 9.27
C LYS A 294 18.52 18.64 8.74
N ASP A 295 19.52 18.24 9.52
CA ASP A 295 20.49 17.18 9.18
C ASP A 295 19.91 15.75 9.26
N MET A 296 18.68 15.61 9.76
CA MET A 296 17.97 14.34 9.79
C MET A 296 17.51 13.92 8.39
N TYR A 297 17.01 14.87 7.59
CA TYR A 297 16.43 14.64 6.28
C TYR A 297 17.51 14.25 5.27
N MET A 298 17.25 13.22 4.46
CA MET A 298 18.24 12.66 3.53
C MET A 298 17.73 12.54 2.09
N MET A 299 16.42 12.58 1.86
CA MET A 299 15.82 12.50 0.53
C MET A 299 15.41 13.86 -0.03
N SER A 300 15.29 14.87 0.84
CA SER A 300 14.79 16.19 0.48
C SER A 300 15.66 17.31 1.07
N VAL A 301 15.90 18.36 0.30
CA VAL A 301 16.48 19.60 0.82
C VAL A 301 15.49 20.31 1.72
N ASP A 302 15.97 21.21 2.57
CA ASP A 302 15.07 22.03 3.36
C ASP A 302 14.23 22.94 2.45
N PRO A 303 12.91 23.08 2.67
CA PRO A 303 12.07 23.99 1.87
C PRO A 303 12.62 25.42 1.79
N GLU A 304 13.34 25.90 2.82
CA GLU A 304 13.96 27.22 2.80
C GLU A 304 15.17 27.29 1.84
N ASP A 305 15.91 26.19 1.70
CA ASP A 305 17.06 26.06 0.79
C ASP A 305 16.68 25.62 -0.64
N ALA A 306 15.42 25.21 -0.84
CA ALA A 306 14.94 24.78 -2.14
C ALA A 306 14.99 25.94 -3.16
N PRO A 307 15.13 25.65 -4.48
CA PRO A 307 15.24 26.66 -5.52
C PRO A 307 14.16 27.75 -5.45
N ASP A 308 14.56 29.01 -5.68
CA ASP A 308 13.63 30.15 -5.77
C ASP A 308 12.84 30.18 -7.09
N GLN A 309 13.15 29.30 -8.04
CA GLN A 309 12.40 29.13 -9.27
C GLN A 309 11.51 27.88 -9.20
N PRO A 310 10.21 28.00 -9.44
CA PRO A 310 9.32 26.84 -9.47
C PRO A 310 9.63 25.95 -10.67
N GLU A 311 9.41 24.65 -10.50
CA GLU A 311 9.54 23.67 -11.58
C GLU A 311 8.18 23.12 -11.95
N TYR A 312 7.92 23.04 -13.25
CA TYR A 312 6.69 22.46 -13.79
C TYR A 312 6.99 21.07 -14.31
N LEU A 313 6.11 20.13 -13.99
CA LEU A 313 6.19 18.76 -14.47
C LEU A 313 4.83 18.25 -14.90
N GLU A 314 4.81 17.52 -16.01
CA GLU A 314 3.62 16.81 -16.48
C GLU A 314 3.75 15.32 -16.17
N ILE A 315 2.76 14.77 -15.47
CA ILE A 315 2.64 13.32 -15.23
C ILE A 315 1.61 12.76 -16.20
N GLY A 316 2.01 11.80 -17.03
CA GLY A 316 1.10 11.03 -17.88
C GLY A 316 0.64 9.77 -17.15
N ILE A 317 -0.66 9.49 -17.23
CA ILE A 317 -1.33 8.41 -16.51
C ILE A 317 -2.18 7.61 -17.50
N VAL A 318 -2.16 6.28 -17.38
CA VAL A 318 -2.97 5.35 -18.16
C VAL A 318 -3.67 4.39 -17.21
N SER A 319 -5.00 4.37 -17.26
CA SER A 319 -5.86 3.54 -16.40
C SER A 319 -5.46 3.58 -14.91
N GLY A 320 -5.30 4.79 -14.39
CA GLY A 320 -4.93 5.08 -13.01
C GLY A 320 -3.45 4.89 -12.67
N ILE A 321 -2.61 4.47 -13.62
CA ILE A 321 -1.19 4.19 -13.40
C ILE A 321 -0.29 5.26 -14.05
N PRO A 322 0.64 5.89 -13.31
CA PRO A 322 1.63 6.79 -13.89
C PRO A 322 2.58 6.05 -14.85
N VAL A 323 2.77 6.59 -16.05
CA VAL A 323 3.61 5.97 -17.11
C VAL A 323 4.69 6.90 -17.66
N SER A 324 4.56 8.21 -17.51
CA SER A 324 5.51 9.18 -18.07
C SER A 324 5.69 10.43 -17.22
N VAL A 325 6.87 11.05 -17.35
CA VAL A 325 7.19 12.38 -16.81
C VAL A 325 7.64 13.26 -17.97
N ASN A 326 7.01 14.44 -18.14
CA ASN A 326 7.29 15.39 -19.22
C ASN A 326 7.28 14.73 -20.62
N GLY A 327 6.29 13.87 -20.87
CA GLY A 327 6.13 13.13 -22.13
C GLY A 327 7.11 11.97 -22.35
N LYS A 328 8.07 11.74 -21.44
CA LYS A 328 9.01 10.62 -21.51
C LYS A 328 8.45 9.41 -20.76
N ASN A 329 8.22 8.31 -21.49
CA ASN A 329 7.82 7.03 -20.89
C ASN A 329 8.99 6.42 -20.09
N LEU A 330 8.69 5.92 -18.90
CA LEU A 330 9.66 5.36 -17.97
C LEU A 330 9.14 4.05 -17.39
N SER A 331 10.06 3.16 -16.98
CA SER A 331 9.67 2.02 -16.15
C SER A 331 9.19 2.49 -14.77
N PRO A 332 8.35 1.72 -14.06
CA PRO A 332 7.85 2.08 -12.74
C PRO A 332 8.94 2.56 -11.77
N ALA A 333 10.03 1.81 -11.62
CA ALA A 333 11.10 2.21 -10.70
C ALA A 333 11.87 3.46 -11.18
N SER A 334 12.15 3.57 -12.48
CA SER A 334 12.84 4.75 -13.04
C SER A 334 12.00 6.01 -12.89
N LEU A 335 10.69 5.91 -13.11
CA LEU A 335 9.74 7.00 -12.96
C LEU A 335 9.75 7.54 -11.53
N LEU A 336 9.62 6.64 -10.55
CA LEU A 336 9.62 7.02 -9.14
C LEU A 336 10.98 7.59 -8.71
N ALA A 337 12.09 7.04 -9.20
CA ALA A 337 13.43 7.57 -8.93
C ALA A 337 13.60 9.00 -9.47
N GLU A 338 13.20 9.26 -10.72
CA GLU A 338 13.26 10.58 -11.34
C GLU A 338 12.42 11.60 -10.55
N LEU A 339 11.22 11.22 -10.11
CA LEU A 339 10.37 12.08 -9.28
C LEU A 339 10.90 12.29 -7.86
N ASN A 340 11.61 11.32 -7.28
CA ASN A 340 12.27 11.51 -5.99
C ASN A 340 13.40 12.55 -6.09
N GLU A 341 14.19 12.53 -7.16
CA GLU A 341 15.25 13.52 -7.39
C GLU A 341 14.67 14.93 -7.58
N ILE A 342 13.64 15.06 -8.42
CA ILE A 342 12.97 16.34 -8.66
C ILE A 342 12.28 16.84 -7.38
N GLY A 343 11.46 16.02 -6.74
CA GLY A 343 10.73 16.37 -5.53
C GLY A 343 11.66 16.68 -4.36
N GLY A 344 12.72 15.89 -4.19
CA GLY A 344 13.72 16.07 -3.15
C GLY A 344 14.45 17.41 -3.26
N ARG A 345 14.83 17.81 -4.49
CA ARG A 345 15.43 19.11 -4.79
C ARG A 345 14.52 20.30 -4.48
N HIS A 346 13.20 20.10 -4.48
CA HIS A 346 12.21 21.11 -4.11
C HIS A 346 11.70 20.97 -2.68
N GLY A 347 12.27 20.09 -1.85
CA GLY A 347 11.86 19.91 -0.45
C GLY A 347 10.48 19.26 -0.25
N VAL A 348 9.95 18.60 -1.28
CA VAL A 348 8.59 18.05 -1.29
C VAL A 348 8.50 16.75 -0.47
N GLY A 349 7.36 16.55 0.19
CA GLY A 349 6.97 15.25 0.73
C GLY A 349 7.51 14.93 2.13
N ARG A 350 7.83 15.96 2.92
CA ARG A 350 8.14 15.82 4.35
C ARG A 350 6.84 15.76 5.16
N ILE A 351 6.70 14.73 5.99
CA ILE A 351 5.54 14.51 6.87
C ILE A 351 6.02 14.20 8.28
N ASP A 352 5.44 14.87 9.28
CA ASP A 352 5.59 14.54 10.71
C ASP A 352 4.23 14.13 11.27
N MET A 353 4.19 12.98 11.95
CA MET A 353 2.98 12.49 12.59
C MET A 353 3.23 11.63 13.82
N VAL A 354 2.24 11.65 14.72
CA VAL A 354 2.05 10.62 15.74
C VAL A 354 1.02 9.63 15.21
N GLU A 355 1.42 8.38 15.01
CA GLU A 355 0.59 7.32 14.45
C GLU A 355 0.15 6.32 15.52
N ASN A 356 -0.96 5.62 15.26
CA ASN A 356 -1.39 4.47 16.04
C ASN A 356 -0.81 3.18 15.47
N ARG A 357 0.11 2.52 16.20
CA ARG A 357 0.61 1.20 15.82
C ARG A 357 -0.44 0.12 16.05
N LEU A 358 -0.38 -0.95 15.26
CA LEU A 358 -1.28 -2.09 15.37
C LEU A 358 -1.22 -2.73 16.77
N VAL A 359 -0.02 -2.74 17.37
CA VAL A 359 0.24 -3.29 18.71
C VAL A 359 -0.27 -2.40 19.86
N GLY A 360 -1.07 -1.37 19.57
CA GLY A 360 -1.80 -0.58 20.56
C GLY A 360 -1.06 0.62 21.16
N MET A 361 0.18 0.89 20.71
CA MET A 361 0.95 2.05 21.16
C MET A 361 0.98 3.16 20.12
N LYS A 362 1.14 4.39 20.58
CA LYS A 362 1.47 5.52 19.70
C LYS A 362 2.97 5.58 19.44
N SER A 363 3.34 6.05 18.26
CA SER A 363 4.73 6.32 17.90
C SER A 363 4.79 7.57 17.05
N ARG A 364 5.85 8.37 17.18
CA ARG A 364 6.12 9.49 16.29
C ARG A 364 7.11 9.07 15.22
N GLY A 365 6.75 9.33 13.97
CA GLY A 365 7.59 9.09 12.81
C GLY A 365 7.63 10.31 11.91
N VAL A 366 8.82 10.60 11.37
CA VAL A 366 9.00 11.59 10.31
C VAL A 366 9.32 10.86 9.01
N TYR A 367 8.65 11.25 7.94
CA TYR A 367 8.66 10.56 6.66
C TYR A 367 9.07 11.53 5.54
N GLU A 368 9.88 11.03 4.61
CA GLU A 368 10.21 11.70 3.35
C GLU A 368 9.70 10.85 2.19
N THR A 369 8.71 11.35 1.44
CA THR A 369 8.09 10.64 0.31
C THR A 369 7.94 11.58 -0.90
N PRO A 370 9.05 12.09 -1.47
CA PRO A 370 9.01 13.16 -2.48
C PRO A 370 8.25 12.73 -3.75
N GLY A 371 8.70 11.67 -4.42
CA GLY A 371 8.09 11.17 -5.65
C GLY A 371 6.66 10.67 -5.41
N GLY A 372 6.43 9.98 -4.29
CA GLY A 372 5.08 9.52 -3.94
C GLY A 372 4.10 10.65 -3.66
N THR A 373 4.54 11.76 -3.05
CA THR A 373 3.69 12.96 -2.85
C THR A 373 3.28 13.57 -4.18
N ILE A 374 4.21 13.66 -5.15
CA ILE A 374 3.92 14.15 -6.51
C ILE A 374 2.90 13.25 -7.20
N LEU A 375 3.16 11.93 -7.19
CA LEU A 375 2.28 10.95 -7.84
C LEU A 375 0.89 10.92 -7.23
N PHE A 376 0.78 10.99 -5.91
CA PHE A 376 -0.50 11.00 -5.21
C PHE A 376 -1.36 12.20 -5.62
N ASN A 377 -0.74 13.39 -5.71
CA ASN A 377 -1.42 14.58 -6.21
C ASN A 377 -1.83 14.39 -7.69
N ALA A 378 -0.94 13.90 -8.56
CA ALA A 378 -1.27 13.72 -9.97
C ALA A 378 -2.47 12.77 -10.20
N VAL A 379 -2.44 11.59 -9.57
CA VAL A 379 -3.50 10.57 -9.76
C VAL A 379 -4.85 11.07 -9.27
N ARG A 380 -4.91 11.60 -8.04
CA ARG A 380 -6.15 12.10 -7.45
C ARG A 380 -6.79 13.20 -8.29
N GLU A 381 -5.98 14.09 -8.86
CA GLU A 381 -6.50 15.18 -9.68
C GLU A 381 -7.01 14.71 -11.04
N LEU A 382 -6.41 13.69 -11.63
CA LEU A 382 -6.95 13.11 -12.86
C LEU A 382 -8.26 12.35 -12.62
N GLU A 383 -8.39 11.67 -11.47
CA GLU A 383 -9.63 11.01 -11.06
C GLU A 383 -10.79 12.00 -10.92
N SER A 384 -10.54 13.21 -10.41
CA SER A 384 -11.57 14.26 -10.33
C SER A 384 -12.14 14.67 -11.69
N LEU A 385 -11.39 14.43 -12.78
CA LEU A 385 -11.80 14.73 -14.15
C LEU A 385 -12.51 13.54 -14.82
N THR A 386 -12.24 12.31 -14.38
CA THR A 386 -12.55 11.08 -15.12
C THR A 386 -13.52 10.13 -14.40
N LEU A 387 -13.73 10.30 -13.10
CA LEU A 387 -14.67 9.51 -12.31
C LEU A 387 -15.94 10.31 -11.99
N ASP A 388 -17.09 9.64 -12.00
CA ASP A 388 -18.34 10.26 -11.56
C ASP A 388 -18.39 10.45 -10.03
N ARG A 389 -19.36 11.26 -9.60
CA ARG A 389 -19.50 11.70 -8.21
C ARG A 389 -19.64 10.56 -7.20
N GLU A 390 -20.46 9.55 -7.50
CA GLU A 390 -20.75 8.49 -6.52
C GLU A 390 -19.58 7.49 -6.49
N THR A 391 -18.99 7.19 -7.65
CA THR A 391 -17.81 6.32 -7.74
C THR A 391 -16.63 6.85 -6.93
N ILE A 392 -16.29 8.15 -7.03
CA ILE A 392 -15.16 8.72 -6.27
C ILE A 392 -15.44 8.71 -4.75
N GLN A 393 -16.68 8.94 -4.33
CA GLN A 393 -17.05 8.90 -2.89
C GLN A 393 -16.96 7.49 -2.30
N VAL A 394 -17.38 6.47 -3.04
CA VAL A 394 -17.23 5.06 -2.63
C VAL A 394 -15.76 4.65 -2.63
N LYS A 395 -15.01 5.04 -3.66
CA LYS A 395 -13.55 4.83 -3.74
C LYS A 395 -12.83 5.37 -2.50
N ASP A 396 -13.09 6.62 -2.12
CA ASP A 396 -12.46 7.26 -0.96
C ASP A 396 -12.79 6.53 0.35
N SER A 397 -14.02 6.03 0.48
CA SER A 397 -14.42 5.24 1.65
C SER A 397 -13.67 3.91 1.74
N LEU A 398 -13.48 3.23 0.60
CA LEU A 398 -12.72 1.98 0.53
C LEU A 398 -11.21 2.20 0.70
N ALA A 399 -10.68 3.33 0.23
CA ALA A 399 -9.27 3.69 0.36
C ALA A 399 -8.80 3.69 1.83
N LEU A 400 -9.66 4.13 2.76
CA LEU A 400 -9.37 4.11 4.19
C LEU A 400 -9.18 2.69 4.70
N LYS A 401 -10.09 1.77 4.35
CA LYS A 401 -9.98 0.36 4.78
C LYS A 401 -8.82 -0.35 4.10
N TYR A 402 -8.57 -0.05 2.83
CA TYR A 402 -7.41 -0.54 2.08
C TYR A 402 -6.11 -0.17 2.79
N ALA A 403 -5.95 1.10 3.18
CA ALA A 403 -4.79 1.59 3.91
C ALA A 403 -4.61 0.89 5.26
N GLU A 404 -5.70 0.64 6.00
CA GLU A 404 -5.67 -0.10 7.28
C GLU A 404 -5.15 -1.53 7.08
N LEU A 405 -5.65 -2.26 6.07
CA LEU A 405 -5.21 -3.63 5.79
C LEU A 405 -3.72 -3.67 5.44
N VAL A 406 -3.26 -2.78 4.57
CA VAL A 406 -1.84 -2.69 4.20
C VAL A 406 -0.99 -2.33 5.42
N TYR A 407 -1.39 -1.34 6.22
CA TYR A 407 -0.70 -0.96 7.45
C TYR A 407 -0.55 -2.13 8.43
N ALA A 408 -1.62 -2.92 8.58
CA ALA A 408 -1.72 -4.07 9.46
C ALA A 408 -1.02 -5.35 8.93
N GLY A 409 -0.36 -5.30 7.78
CA GLY A 409 0.34 -6.46 7.21
C GLY A 409 -0.55 -7.48 6.52
N ARG A 410 -1.81 -7.13 6.26
CA ARG A 410 -2.82 -7.96 5.60
C ARG A 410 -2.79 -7.78 4.09
N TRP A 411 -1.59 -7.82 3.52
CA TRP A 411 -1.43 -7.68 2.06
C TRP A 411 -2.13 -8.83 1.35
N PHE A 412 -1.90 -10.08 1.74
CA PHE A 412 -2.46 -11.25 1.05
C PHE A 412 -3.88 -11.63 1.52
N ASP A 413 -4.60 -10.72 2.18
CA ASP A 413 -6.00 -10.96 2.56
C ASP A 413 -6.92 -10.84 1.33
N PRO A 414 -7.87 -11.76 1.13
CA PRO A 414 -8.81 -11.73 -0.01
C PRO A 414 -9.63 -10.43 -0.10
N LEU A 415 -9.89 -9.77 1.03
CA LEU A 415 -10.58 -8.49 1.07
C LEU A 415 -9.77 -7.38 0.37
N ARG A 416 -8.45 -7.32 0.59
CA ARG A 416 -7.58 -6.35 -0.07
C ARG A 416 -7.53 -6.62 -1.57
N GLU A 417 -7.41 -7.88 -1.98
CA GLU A 417 -7.44 -8.31 -3.39
C GLU A 417 -8.75 -7.92 -4.09
N SER A 418 -9.87 -8.12 -3.39
CA SER A 418 -11.19 -7.75 -3.91
C SER A 418 -11.33 -6.23 -4.07
N MET A 419 -10.76 -5.46 -3.13
CA MET A 419 -10.71 -4.00 -3.27
C MET A 419 -9.82 -3.59 -4.44
N ASP A 420 -8.66 -4.22 -4.64
CA ASP A 420 -7.79 -3.96 -5.79
C ASP A 420 -8.52 -4.16 -7.12
N ALA A 421 -9.25 -5.27 -7.28
CA ALA A 421 -10.05 -5.52 -8.47
C ALA A 421 -11.13 -4.45 -8.71
N PHE A 422 -11.75 -3.95 -7.63
CA PHE A 422 -12.68 -2.83 -7.72
C PHE A 422 -11.96 -1.54 -8.17
N MET A 423 -10.82 -1.21 -7.56
CA MET A 423 -10.03 -0.02 -7.90
C MET A 423 -9.54 -0.04 -9.35
N GLU A 424 -9.09 -1.20 -9.84
CA GLU A 424 -8.74 -1.42 -11.24
C GLU A 424 -9.90 -1.13 -12.17
N LYS A 425 -11.07 -1.70 -11.86
CA LYS A 425 -12.25 -1.54 -12.71
C LYS A 425 -12.69 -0.09 -12.83
N ILE A 426 -12.78 0.64 -11.72
CA ILE A 426 -13.28 2.02 -11.74
C ILE A 426 -12.29 3.00 -12.38
N THR A 427 -10.99 2.67 -12.39
CA THR A 427 -9.93 3.56 -12.92
C THR A 427 -9.56 3.26 -14.38
N GLU A 428 -10.28 2.37 -15.09
CA GLU A 428 -10.03 2.06 -16.51
C GLU A 428 -9.99 3.32 -17.39
N THR A 429 -10.86 4.31 -17.11
CA THR A 429 -10.98 5.59 -17.83
C THR A 429 -10.04 6.69 -17.31
N THR A 430 -9.31 6.45 -16.22
CA THR A 430 -8.38 7.43 -15.63
C THR A 430 -7.09 7.49 -16.46
N THR A 431 -7.20 8.03 -17.67
CA THR A 431 -6.11 8.19 -18.65
C THR A 431 -6.00 9.65 -19.07
N GLY A 432 -4.80 10.20 -19.13
CA GLY A 432 -4.58 11.62 -19.42
C GLY A 432 -3.26 12.16 -18.86
N SER A 433 -3.18 13.48 -18.67
CA SER A 433 -2.02 14.13 -18.05
C SER A 433 -2.41 15.16 -17.00
N VAL A 434 -1.54 15.34 -16.01
CA VAL A 434 -1.67 16.38 -14.98
C VAL A 434 -0.37 17.17 -14.89
N THR A 435 -0.47 18.49 -15.03
CA THR A 435 0.65 19.40 -14.83
C THR A 435 0.69 19.89 -13.38
N LEU A 436 1.84 19.74 -12.75
CA LEU A 436 2.13 20.13 -11.37
C LEU A 436 3.22 21.20 -11.35
N LYS A 437 3.14 22.09 -10.38
CA LYS A 437 4.14 23.11 -10.04
C LYS A 437 4.72 22.79 -8.68
N LEU A 438 6.03 22.62 -8.62
CA LEU A 438 6.79 22.33 -7.41
C LEU A 438 7.51 23.60 -6.98
N TYR A 439 7.38 23.94 -5.70
CA TYR A 439 8.01 25.13 -5.15
C TYR A 439 8.13 25.05 -3.64
N LYS A 440 9.36 25.08 -3.11
CA LYS A 440 9.66 25.18 -1.67
C LYS A 440 8.77 24.33 -0.77
N GLY A 441 8.81 23.03 -0.98
CA GLY A 441 8.08 22.01 -0.23
C GLY A 441 6.65 21.75 -0.71
N SER A 442 6.12 22.60 -1.60
CA SER A 442 4.74 22.49 -2.09
C SER A 442 4.63 21.81 -3.45
N VAL A 443 3.50 21.15 -3.66
CA VAL A 443 3.02 20.64 -4.95
C VAL A 443 1.67 21.30 -5.21
N SER A 444 1.53 22.03 -6.31
CA SER A 444 0.30 22.68 -6.73
C SER A 444 -0.08 22.25 -8.13
N VAL A 445 -1.36 22.02 -8.39
CA VAL A 445 -1.81 21.51 -9.69
C VAL A 445 -2.18 22.67 -10.60
N THR A 446 -1.64 22.71 -11.81
CA THR A 446 -1.79 23.84 -12.73
C THR A 446 -2.59 23.50 -13.97
N GLY A 447 -2.74 22.22 -14.31
CA GLY A 447 -3.54 21.78 -15.45
C GLY A 447 -3.83 20.28 -15.39
N ARG A 448 -4.95 19.87 -16.01
CA ARG A 448 -5.36 18.47 -16.17
C ARG A 448 -5.95 18.30 -17.56
N THR A 449 -5.63 17.21 -18.25
CA THR A 449 -6.23 16.87 -19.55
C THR A 449 -6.56 15.38 -19.60
N SER A 450 -7.68 15.01 -20.23
CA SER A 450 -8.05 13.62 -20.41
C SER A 450 -8.97 13.45 -21.64
N PRO A 451 -8.76 12.41 -22.47
CA PRO A 451 -9.74 12.01 -23.48
C PRO A 451 -11.05 11.46 -22.88
N HIS A 452 -11.08 11.15 -21.58
CA HIS A 452 -12.24 10.63 -20.85
C HIS A 452 -12.81 11.64 -19.85
N SER A 453 -12.57 12.93 -20.08
CA SER A 453 -13.07 14.00 -19.22
C SER A 453 -14.60 13.98 -19.13
N LEU A 454 -15.12 13.90 -17.90
CA LEU A 454 -16.52 14.13 -17.57
C LEU A 454 -16.82 15.63 -17.38
N TYR A 455 -15.79 16.47 -17.29
CA TYR A 455 -15.96 17.93 -17.28
C TYR A 455 -16.37 18.44 -18.67
N ARG A 456 -17.46 19.22 -18.68
CA ARG A 456 -18.08 19.79 -19.88
C ARG A 456 -18.31 21.28 -19.69
N GLN A 457 -17.42 22.10 -20.27
CA GLN A 457 -17.48 23.56 -20.15
C GLN A 457 -18.81 24.13 -20.65
N ASP A 458 -19.38 23.56 -21.71
CA ASP A 458 -20.66 23.96 -22.31
C ASP A 458 -21.89 23.68 -21.44
N ILE A 459 -21.74 22.86 -20.39
CA ILE A 459 -22.77 22.63 -19.35
C ILE A 459 -22.48 23.47 -18.11
N SER A 460 -21.20 23.63 -17.73
CA SER A 460 -20.81 24.30 -16.48
C SER A 460 -20.67 25.83 -16.58
N SER A 461 -20.60 26.38 -17.80
CA SER A 461 -20.43 27.83 -18.01
C SER A 461 -21.64 28.61 -17.46
N PHE A 462 -21.38 29.83 -16.98
CA PHE A 462 -22.44 30.79 -16.62
C PHE A 462 -23.07 31.47 -17.85
N GLU A 463 -22.46 31.29 -19.02
CA GLU A 463 -23.00 31.76 -20.30
C GLU A 463 -24.17 30.87 -20.73
N SER A 464 -25.04 31.37 -21.62
CA SER A 464 -26.27 30.68 -22.01
C SER A 464 -25.98 29.36 -22.75
N GLY A 465 -25.95 28.25 -22.04
CA GLY A 465 -25.90 26.90 -22.59
C GLY A 465 -27.30 26.36 -22.91
N GLN A 466 -27.45 25.64 -24.02
CA GLN A 466 -28.73 25.03 -24.42
C GLN A 466 -28.97 23.63 -23.82
N ILE A 467 -27.96 23.05 -23.16
CA ILE A 467 -28.00 21.65 -22.70
C ILE A 467 -28.63 21.52 -21.30
N TYR A 468 -28.44 22.52 -20.43
CA TYR A 468 -28.91 22.48 -19.05
C TYR A 468 -30.09 23.44 -18.84
N ASP A 469 -31.29 22.90 -18.56
CA ASP A 469 -32.45 23.70 -18.20
C ASP A 469 -32.42 24.07 -16.70
N GLN A 470 -32.23 25.36 -16.42
CA GLN A 470 -32.19 25.86 -15.05
C GLN A 470 -33.53 25.71 -14.31
N ALA A 471 -34.66 25.63 -15.02
CA ALA A 471 -35.98 25.48 -14.41
C ALA A 471 -36.16 24.14 -13.69
N ASP A 472 -35.49 23.08 -14.17
CA ASP A 472 -35.54 21.73 -13.58
C ASP A 472 -35.00 21.69 -12.15
N ALA A 473 -34.03 22.57 -11.83
CA ALA A 473 -33.42 22.64 -10.50
C ALA A 473 -34.46 22.91 -9.40
N ALA A 474 -35.50 23.70 -9.68
CA ALA A 474 -36.56 23.98 -8.71
C ALA A 474 -37.37 22.72 -8.36
N GLY A 475 -37.66 21.87 -9.35
CA GLY A 475 -38.32 20.58 -9.15
C GLY A 475 -37.42 19.62 -8.37
N PHE A 476 -36.17 19.50 -8.80
CA PHE A 476 -35.16 18.67 -8.14
C PHE A 476 -35.00 19.02 -6.66
N ILE A 477 -34.80 20.29 -6.31
CA ILE A 477 -34.60 20.75 -4.92
C ILE A 477 -35.82 20.40 -4.05
N ARG A 478 -37.04 20.59 -4.57
CA ARG A 478 -38.27 20.27 -3.82
C ARG A 478 -38.37 18.77 -3.50
N LEU A 479 -38.02 17.91 -4.46
CA LEU A 479 -38.09 16.45 -4.28
C LEU A 479 -36.94 15.93 -3.43
N TYR A 480 -35.70 16.32 -3.74
CA TYR A 480 -34.51 15.89 -3.01
C TYR A 480 -34.52 16.38 -1.54
N GLY A 481 -35.00 17.60 -1.31
CA GLY A 481 -35.13 18.19 0.03
C GLY A 481 -36.36 17.73 0.81
N LEU A 482 -37.25 16.91 0.23
CA LEU A 482 -38.51 16.51 0.87
C LEU A 482 -38.31 15.88 2.27
N PRO A 483 -37.37 14.93 2.48
CA PRO A 483 -37.17 14.35 3.82
C PRO A 483 -36.74 15.40 4.86
N ILE A 484 -35.91 16.37 4.46
CA ILE A 484 -35.46 17.46 5.33
C ILE A 484 -36.64 18.34 5.74
N ARG A 485 -37.51 18.66 4.76
CA ARG A 485 -38.72 19.47 4.99
C ARG A 485 -39.70 18.75 5.92
N VAL A 486 -39.94 17.45 5.73
CA VAL A 486 -40.84 16.65 6.58
C VAL A 486 -40.35 16.63 8.02
N ARG A 487 -39.06 16.40 8.26
CA ARG A 487 -38.49 16.44 9.62
C ARG A 487 -38.75 17.79 10.30
N ALA A 488 -38.49 18.89 9.61
CA ALA A 488 -38.73 20.24 10.14
C ALA A 488 -40.22 20.55 10.36
N MET A 489 -41.13 19.95 9.57
CA MET A 489 -42.58 20.07 9.77
C MET A 489 -43.02 19.36 11.05
N LEU A 490 -42.53 18.14 11.27
CA LEU A 490 -42.81 17.37 12.50
C LEU A 490 -42.30 18.10 13.75
N GLU A 491 -41.09 18.66 13.71
CA GLU A 491 -40.53 19.49 14.79
C GLU A 491 -41.39 20.71 15.12
N LYS A 492 -42.13 21.23 14.14
CA LYS A 492 -43.06 22.37 14.29
C LYS A 492 -44.51 21.95 14.56
N GLY A 493 -44.82 20.65 14.57
CA GLY A 493 -46.18 20.14 14.71
C GLY A 493 -47.12 20.49 13.54
N ILE A 494 -46.59 20.61 12.32
CA ILE A 494 -47.36 20.87 11.08
C ILE A 494 -47.83 19.56 10.45
#